data_AF-A0A654IL70-F1
#
_entry.id   AF-A0A654IL70-F1
#
_cell.length_a   1.000
_cell.length_b   1.000
_cell.length_c   1.000
_cell.angle_alpha   90.00
_cell.angle_beta   90.00
_cell.angle_gamma   90.00
#
_symmetry.space_group_name_H-M   'P 1'
#
loop_
_entity.id
_entity.type
_entity.pdbx_description
1 polymer ?
#
loop_
_entity_poly.entity_id
_entity_poly.type
_entity_poly.pdbx_seq_one_letter_code
_entity_poly.pdbx_strand_id
1 'polypeptide(L)'
;MIECNHLLEYLNNDFRVTQNNITKTRLDHKYTTFNSEAYVYLPKGYGPTLTASGANSRLKFYFQETNELKYISPRQAFLYMGFNKRDYLSIAKQNLLNDSKLLFLCGNSISVEVLEALFKEVILCLI
;
A
#
# COMPACT_ATOMS: atom_id res chain seq x y z
N MET A 1 -11.07 -1.64 -4.61
CA MET A 1 -10.47 -0.50 -3.90
C MET A 1 -11.59 0.35 -3.37
N ILE A 2 -11.33 1.15 -2.33
CA ILE A 2 -12.32 2.10 -1.80
C ILE A 2 -12.01 3.46 -2.43
N GLU A 3 -13.01 4.09 -3.04
CA GLU A 3 -12.83 5.42 -3.64
C GLU A 3 -12.61 6.49 -2.57
N CYS A 4 -11.72 7.42 -2.87
CA CYS A 4 -11.49 8.63 -2.08
C CYS A 4 -11.42 9.87 -2.96
N ASN A 5 -12.28 9.91 -3.99
CA ASN A 5 -12.37 10.99 -4.97
C ASN A 5 -12.66 12.37 -4.35
N HIS A 6 -13.25 12.44 -3.15
CA HIS A 6 -13.38 13.69 -2.40
C HIS A 6 -12.03 14.39 -2.15
N LEU A 7 -10.90 13.66 -2.21
CA LEU A 7 -9.55 14.23 -2.06
C LEU A 7 -9.01 14.88 -3.33
N LEU A 8 -9.67 14.69 -4.49
CA LEU A 8 -9.22 15.28 -5.76
C LEU A 8 -9.20 16.81 -5.69
N GLU A 9 -10.07 17.43 -4.89
CA GLU A 9 -10.09 18.89 -4.70
C GLU A 9 -8.80 19.44 -4.06
N TYR A 10 -8.02 18.59 -3.38
CA TYR A 10 -6.74 18.93 -2.77
C TYR A 10 -5.55 18.40 -3.57
N LEU A 11 -5.77 17.70 -4.69
CA LEU A 11 -4.71 17.06 -5.44
C LEU A 11 -3.91 18.11 -6.24
N ASN A 12 -2.62 18.22 -5.93
CA ASN A 12 -1.68 18.90 -6.79
C ASN A 12 -1.04 17.88 -7.76
N ASN A 13 -1.15 18.13 -9.07
CA ASN A 13 -0.58 17.29 -10.13
C ASN A 13 0.96 17.36 -10.24
N ASP A 14 1.66 18.00 -9.31
CA ASP A 14 3.12 18.08 -9.20
C ASP A 14 3.78 16.78 -8.69
N PHE A 15 3.56 15.65 -9.37
CA PHE A 15 4.18 14.37 -9.03
C PHE A 15 5.70 14.38 -9.21
N ARG A 16 6.42 13.91 -8.19
CA ARG A 16 7.90 13.79 -8.18
C ARG A 16 8.33 12.37 -7.87
N VAL A 17 9.43 11.95 -8.49
CA VAL A 17 10.08 10.67 -8.22
C VAL A 17 11.06 10.85 -7.07
N THR A 18 10.98 10.00 -6.05
CA THR A 18 11.94 10.00 -4.93
C THR A 18 13.19 9.21 -5.28
N GLN A 19 14.23 9.30 -4.44
CA GLN A 19 15.45 8.48 -4.57
C GLN A 19 15.17 6.97 -4.51
N ASN A 20 14.06 6.55 -3.88
CA ASN A 20 13.62 5.16 -3.80
C ASN A 20 12.71 4.76 -4.97
N ASN A 21 12.69 5.52 -6.07
CA ASN A 21 11.86 5.29 -7.26
C ASN A 21 10.35 5.22 -6.97
N ILE A 22 9.88 5.93 -5.94
CA ILE A 22 8.45 6.09 -5.63
C ILE A 22 7.98 7.39 -6.27
N THR A 23 6.93 7.33 -7.10
CA THR A 23 6.34 8.56 -7.66
C THR A 23 5.17 9.03 -6.81
N LYS A 24 5.28 10.22 -6.23
CA LYS A 24 4.27 10.77 -5.32
C LYS A 24 4.10 12.28 -5.44
N THR A 25 2.95 12.76 -5.03
CA THR A 25 2.66 14.18 -4.79
C THR A 25 2.12 14.35 -3.38
N ARG A 26 2.04 15.59 -2.91
CA ARG A 26 1.43 15.95 -1.64
C ARG A 26 0.12 16.69 -1.90
N LEU A 27 -0.94 16.30 -1.20
CA LEU A 27 -2.20 17.03 -1.14
C LEU A 27 -1.97 18.42 -0.53
N ASP A 28 -2.85 19.36 -0.87
CA ASP A 28 -2.84 20.71 -0.32
C ASP A 28 -2.87 20.70 1.22
N HIS A 29 -2.21 21.67 1.85
CA HIS A 29 -2.17 21.81 3.31
C HIS A 29 -3.55 21.98 3.97
N LYS A 30 -4.57 22.42 3.21
CA LYS A 30 -5.96 22.51 3.67
C LYS A 30 -6.58 21.16 4.00
N TYR A 31 -6.08 20.05 3.43
CA TYR A 31 -6.59 18.71 3.74
C TYR A 31 -6.14 18.21 5.12
N THR A 32 -4.83 18.26 5.39
CA THR A 32 -4.28 17.75 6.65
C THR A 32 -2.91 18.36 6.98
N THR A 33 -2.66 18.53 8.27
CA THR A 33 -1.33 18.88 8.80
C THR A 33 -0.46 17.65 9.04
N PHE A 34 -1.03 16.43 9.05
CA PHE A 34 -0.28 15.20 9.27
C PHE A 34 0.44 14.75 7.99
N ASN A 35 1.75 15.00 7.93
CA ASN A 35 2.55 14.89 6.71
C ASN A 35 2.41 13.54 5.99
N SER A 36 2.43 12.41 6.70
CA SER A 36 2.32 11.08 6.08
C SER A 36 0.94 10.78 5.50
N GLU A 37 -0.14 11.40 6.01
CA GLU A 37 -1.49 11.28 5.45
C GLU A 37 -1.63 12.05 4.14
N ALA A 38 -0.85 13.11 3.95
CA ALA A 38 -0.99 14.01 2.81
C ALA A 38 -0.44 13.45 1.48
N TYR A 39 0.20 12.27 1.46
CA TYR A 39 0.82 11.76 0.22
C TYR A 39 -0.15 10.94 -0.64
N VAL A 40 -0.07 11.17 -1.94
CA VAL A 40 -0.73 10.40 -3.00
C VAL A 40 0.34 9.84 -3.93
N TYR A 41 0.17 8.58 -4.33
CA TYR A 41 1.14 7.83 -5.13
C TYR A 41 0.57 7.54 -6.52
N LEU A 42 1.44 7.48 -7.54
CA LEU A 42 1.04 6.90 -8.82
C LEU A 42 1.20 5.37 -8.76
N PRO A 43 0.32 4.58 -9.42
CA PRO A 43 0.42 3.13 -9.49
C PRO A 43 1.52 2.69 -10.49
N LYS A 44 2.71 3.27 -10.38
CA LYS A 44 3.88 2.99 -11.22
C LYS A 44 5.14 2.90 -10.35
N GLY A 45 6.03 1.96 -10.68
CA GLY A 45 7.23 1.72 -9.90
C GLY A 45 6.91 1.19 -8.50
N TYR A 46 7.65 1.64 -7.49
CA TYR A 46 7.45 1.23 -6.11
C TYR A 46 6.45 2.14 -5.38
N GLY A 47 5.80 1.59 -4.36
CA GLY A 47 5.01 2.37 -3.40
C GLY A 47 5.74 2.54 -2.06
N PRO A 48 5.13 3.24 -1.09
CA PRO A 48 5.66 3.38 0.27
C PRO A 48 5.47 2.10 1.09
N THR A 49 6.08 2.03 2.27
CA THR A 49 5.79 0.97 3.25
C THR A 49 4.32 1.01 3.68
N LEU A 50 3.63 -0.13 3.59
CA LEU A 50 2.32 -0.35 4.19
C LEU A 50 2.49 -0.54 5.70
N THR A 51 1.79 0.24 6.52
CA THR A 51 1.84 0.12 7.98
C THR A 51 0.54 -0.48 8.51
N ALA A 52 0.61 -1.16 9.66
CA ALA A 52 -0.57 -1.78 10.27
C ALA A 52 -1.65 -0.76 10.66
N SER A 53 -1.24 0.44 11.05
CA SER A 53 -2.12 1.54 11.43
C SER A 53 -1.53 2.90 11.00
N GLY A 54 -2.24 3.98 11.29
CA GLY A 54 -1.80 5.34 10.94
C GLY A 54 -2.05 5.68 9.47
N ALA A 55 -1.34 6.68 8.95
CA ALA A 55 -1.56 7.19 7.59
C ALA A 55 -1.22 6.17 6.49
N ASN A 56 -0.13 5.44 6.68
CA ASN A 56 0.35 4.50 5.68
C ASN A 56 -0.43 3.17 5.65
N SER A 57 -1.43 2.97 6.52
CA SER A 57 -2.41 1.89 6.33
C SER A 57 -3.47 2.25 5.27
N ARG A 58 -3.55 3.53 4.89
CA ARG A 58 -4.47 4.10 3.89
C ARG A 58 -3.70 4.68 2.72
N LEU A 59 -2.92 3.82 2.04
CA LEU A 59 -2.19 4.23 0.84
C LEU A 59 -3.16 4.70 -0.24
N LYS A 60 -2.97 5.93 -0.71
CA LYS A 60 -3.80 6.61 -1.72
C LYS A 60 -3.11 6.54 -3.07
N PHE A 61 -3.77 5.94 -4.06
CA PHE A 61 -3.27 5.85 -5.42
C PHE A 61 -4.13 6.67 -6.37
N TYR A 62 -3.47 7.45 -7.23
CA TYR A 62 -4.11 8.25 -8.27
C TYR A 62 -4.00 7.57 -9.63
N PHE A 63 -5.14 7.27 -10.24
CA PHE A 63 -5.26 6.69 -11.56
C PHE A 63 -5.55 7.80 -12.57
N GLN A 64 -4.50 8.27 -13.24
CA GLN A 64 -4.57 9.44 -14.12
C GLN A 64 -5.53 9.24 -15.30
N GLU A 65 -5.57 8.03 -15.87
CA GLU A 65 -6.41 7.70 -17.02
C GLU A 65 -7.91 7.84 -16.74
N THR A 66 -8.32 7.49 -15.51
CA THR A 66 -9.72 7.56 -15.08
C THR A 66 -10.01 8.78 -14.21
N ASN A 67 -8.98 9.55 -13.85
CA ASN A 67 -9.04 10.65 -12.88
C ASN A 67 -9.64 10.24 -11.53
N GLU A 68 -9.20 9.10 -10.98
CA GLU A 68 -9.73 8.56 -9.73
C GLU A 68 -8.66 8.46 -8.64
N LEU A 69 -9.03 8.78 -7.40
CA LEU A 69 -8.26 8.49 -6.19
C LEU A 69 -8.87 7.31 -5.46
N LYS A 70 -8.05 6.32 -5.14
CA LYS A 70 -8.50 5.10 -4.45
C LYS A 70 -7.52 4.68 -3.36
N TYR A 71 -8.06 4.20 -2.24
CA TYR A 71 -7.28 3.51 -1.22
C TYR A 71 -6.94 2.09 -1.64
N ILE A 72 -5.75 1.61 -1.24
CA ILE A 72 -5.38 0.21 -1.38
C ILE A 72 -6.45 -0.70 -0.75
N SER A 73 -6.86 -1.74 -1.48
CA SER A 73 -7.78 -2.76 -0.93
C SER A 73 -7.02 -3.81 -0.12
N PRO A 74 -7.69 -4.56 0.77
CA PRO A 74 -7.07 -5.69 1.45
C PRO A 74 -6.42 -6.68 0.49
N ARG A 75 -7.13 -7.06 -0.59
CA ARG A 75 -6.57 -7.96 -1.61
C ARG A 75 -5.27 -7.42 -2.21
N GLN A 76 -5.21 -6.13 -2.49
CA GLN A 76 -3.99 -5.51 -3.03
C GLN A 76 -2.89 -5.44 -1.97
N ALA A 77 -3.22 -5.16 -0.71
CA ALA A 77 -2.25 -5.16 0.39
C ALA A 77 -1.61 -6.54 0.59
N PHE A 78 -2.37 -7.64 0.44
CA PHE A 78 -1.81 -8.99 0.43
C PHE A 78 -0.78 -9.16 -0.70
N LEU A 79 -1.16 -8.81 -1.94
CA LEU A 79 -0.25 -8.86 -3.09
C LEU A 79 0.96 -7.94 -2.91
N TYR A 80 0.76 -6.78 -2.28
CA TYR A 80 1.79 -5.80 -1.98
C TYR A 80 2.84 -6.32 -0.99
N MET A 81 2.46 -7.26 -0.14
CA MET A 81 3.33 -7.95 0.81
C MET A 81 3.84 -9.31 0.28
N GLY A 82 3.66 -9.60 -1.02
CA GLY A 82 4.16 -10.83 -1.63
C GLY A 82 3.30 -12.08 -1.44
N PHE A 83 2.16 -11.95 -0.75
CA PHE A 83 1.19 -13.05 -0.70
C PHE A 83 0.50 -13.21 -2.05
N ASN A 84 0.00 -14.41 -2.32
CA ASN A 84 -0.73 -14.70 -3.54
C ASN A 84 -2.26 -14.49 -3.36
N LYS A 85 -3.00 -14.54 -4.47
CA LYS A 85 -4.46 -14.38 -4.47
C LYS A 85 -5.18 -15.44 -3.62
N ARG A 86 -4.67 -16.67 -3.57
CA ARG A 86 -5.28 -17.78 -2.80
C ARG A 86 -5.14 -17.54 -1.31
N ASP A 87 -4.01 -16.99 -0.85
CA ASP A 87 -3.78 -16.65 0.56
C ASP A 87 -4.86 -15.67 1.05
N TYR A 88 -5.06 -14.56 0.33
CA TYR A 88 -6.15 -13.61 0.62
C TYR A 88 -7.53 -14.28 0.63
N LEU A 89 -7.86 -15.06 -0.41
CA LEU A 89 -9.16 -15.72 -0.52
C LEU A 89 -9.41 -16.72 0.62
N SER A 90 -8.35 -17.40 1.08
CA SER A 90 -8.44 -18.39 2.15
C SER A 90 -8.81 -17.79 3.51
N ILE A 91 -8.43 -16.53 3.75
CA ILE A 91 -8.76 -15.76 4.94
C ILE A 91 -10.11 -15.05 4.74
N ALA A 92 -10.31 -14.39 3.60
CA ALA A 92 -11.51 -13.63 3.31
C ALA A 92 -12.78 -14.51 3.35
N LYS A 93 -12.71 -15.76 2.87
CA LYS A 93 -13.84 -16.71 2.89
C LYS A 93 -14.32 -17.06 4.31
N GLN A 94 -13.48 -16.87 5.33
CA GLN A 94 -13.84 -17.18 6.72
C GLN A 94 -14.76 -16.12 7.31
N ASN A 95 -14.80 -14.91 6.72
CA ASN A 95 -15.60 -13.78 7.17
C ASN A 95 -15.42 -13.43 8.67
N LEU A 96 -14.24 -13.75 9.23
CA LEU A 96 -13.88 -13.47 10.63
C LEU A 96 -13.23 -12.10 10.82
N LEU A 97 -12.67 -11.53 9.76
CA LEU A 97 -11.90 -10.28 9.78
C LEU A 97 -12.50 -9.28 8.81
N ASN A 98 -12.70 -8.05 9.28
CA ASN A 98 -13.05 -6.93 8.40
C ASN A 98 -11.82 -6.40 7.63
N ASP A 99 -12.06 -5.58 6.61
CA ASP A 99 -11.02 -5.01 5.74
C ASP A 99 -9.91 -4.28 6.53
N SER A 100 -10.27 -3.54 7.57
CA SER A 100 -9.30 -2.84 8.43
C SER A 100 -8.37 -3.81 9.15
N LYS A 101 -8.89 -4.93 9.66
CA LYS A 101 -8.09 -5.98 10.29
C LYS A 101 -7.22 -6.73 9.28
N LEU A 102 -7.71 -6.94 8.06
CA LEU A 102 -6.91 -7.54 6.99
C LEU A 102 -5.73 -6.64 6.61
N LEU A 103 -5.96 -5.32 6.45
CA LEU A 103 -4.88 -4.35 6.22
C LEU A 103 -3.90 -4.30 7.39
N PHE A 104 -4.40 -4.37 8.63
CA PHE A 104 -3.58 -4.42 9.84
C PHE A 104 -2.64 -5.64 9.86
N LEU A 105 -3.12 -6.81 9.44
CA LEU A 105 -2.30 -8.00 9.30
C LEU A 105 -1.19 -7.80 8.25
N CYS A 106 -1.54 -7.29 7.06
CA CYS A 106 -0.55 -7.03 6.02
C CYS A 106 0.51 -6.02 6.45
N GLY A 107 0.12 -4.92 7.10
CA GLY A 107 1.05 -3.88 7.54
C GLY A 107 1.95 -4.26 8.73
N ASN A 108 1.69 -5.40 9.38
CA ASN A 108 2.59 -6.03 10.38
C ASN A 108 3.36 -7.22 9.81
N SER A 109 3.11 -7.60 8.55
CA SER A 109 3.76 -8.73 7.91
C SER A 109 5.12 -8.35 7.35
N ILE A 110 5.86 -9.33 6.87
CA ILE A 110 7.13 -9.18 6.15
C ILE A 110 6.87 -9.60 4.71
N SER A 111 7.46 -8.89 3.73
CA SER A 111 7.35 -9.32 2.32
C SER A 111 7.83 -10.76 2.16
N VAL A 112 7.00 -11.59 1.53
CA VAL A 112 7.29 -13.02 1.33
C VAL A 112 8.59 -13.21 0.59
N GLU A 113 8.85 -12.40 -0.44
CA GLU A 113 10.05 -12.47 -1.26
C GLU A 113 11.33 -12.15 -0.46
N VAL A 114 11.24 -11.27 0.54
CA VAL A 114 12.36 -10.99 1.45
C VAL A 114 12.68 -12.22 2.31
N LEU A 115 11.66 -12.89 2.83
CA LEU A 115 11.85 -14.12 3.62
C LEU A 115 12.41 -15.25 2.75
N GLU A 116 11.91 -15.42 1.52
CA GLU A 116 12.43 -16.41 0.58
C GLU A 116 13.92 -16.18 0.26
N ALA A 117 14.34 -14.93 0.05
CA ALA A 117 15.73 -14.59 -0.20
C ALA A 117 16.61 -14.89 1.03
N LEU A 118 16.16 -14.50 2.23
CA LEU A 118 16.88 -14.77 3.47
C LEU A 118 17.03 -16.27 3.73
N PHE A 119 15.96 -17.05 3.56
CA PHE A 119 16.00 -18.49 3.82
C PHE A 119 16.86 -19.25 2.81
N LYS A 120 16.96 -18.78 1.55
CA LYS A 120 17.92 -19.35 0.58
C LYS A 120 19.36 -19.24 1.10
N GLU A 121 19.75 -18.07 1.59
CA GLU A 121 21.09 -17.86 2.18
C GLU A 121 21.31 -18.70 3.44
N VAL A 122 20.30 -18.78 4.32
CA VAL A 122 20.40 -19.62 5.53
C VAL A 122 20.63 -21.09 5.15
N ILE A 123 19.92 -21.62 4.17
CA ILE A 123 20.10 -23.01 3.71
C ILE A 123 21.49 -23.20 3.11
N LEU A 124 21.98 -22.25 2.29
CA LEU A 124 23.32 -22.32 1.71
C LEU A 124 24.42 -22.33 2.78
N CYS A 125 24.27 -21.55 3.86
CA CYS A 125 25.24 -21.52 4.95
C CYS A 125 25.21 -22.76 5.87
N LEU A 126 24.15 -23.57 5.81
CA LEU A 126 23.99 -24.79 6.61
C LEU A 126 24.53 -26.05 5.90
N ILE A 127 24.82 -25.96 4.60
CA ILE A 127 25.36 -27.02 3.75
C ILE A 127 26.86 -26.82 3.59
#